data_AF-A0AA35S3Z8-F1
#
_entry.id   AF-A0AA35S3Z8-F1
#
_cell.length_a   1.000
_cell.length_b   1.000
_cell.length_c   1.000
_cell.angle_alpha   90.00
_cell.angle_beta   90.00
_cell.angle_gamma   90.00
#
_symmetry.space_group_name_H-M   'P 1'
#
loop_
_entity.id
_entity.type
_entity.pdbx_description
1 polymer ?
#
loop_
_entity_poly.entity_id
_entity_poly.type
_entity_poly.pdbx_seq_one_letter_code
_entity_poly.pdbx_strand_id
1 'polypeptide(L)'
;MIDNLQVNRYTKSSNMTKIFDCVTTAEELRVALKALASFRRSLSRPTPALPLVVVRACLRAGSPHEALRLIRNKVSYGLFPSRRVFHVLMDGFIRDGDGAGAVSVYSQMLDDEVLPHGMTFHLASRAHAMLGTSEALEKAESLSQQCQEMEPKLGSKSFVILVKALLSQNKGREALSLLGRLEQDQLLFPQTQLNLMTHVLVEIGELGRVLDVLREKLCVPSDDGPGLPLEAWPQLQAAIQSSSDMELRQKLENLEKDLENVRKIPSQQ
;
A
#
# COMPACT_ATOMS: atom_id res chain seq x y z
N MET A 1 -8.92 -6.91 -28.70
CA MET A 1 -9.28 -7.90 -27.64
C MET A 1 -10.45 -7.43 -26.75
N ILE A 2 -11.08 -6.27 -27.02
CA ILE A 2 -12.19 -5.71 -26.21
C ILE A 2 -13.54 -5.73 -26.96
N ASP A 3 -13.54 -5.81 -28.29
CA ASP A 3 -14.77 -5.75 -29.12
C ASP A 3 -15.74 -6.94 -28.97
N ASN A 4 -15.31 -8.05 -28.36
CA ASN A 4 -16.14 -9.25 -28.16
C ASN A 4 -16.74 -9.39 -26.76
N LEU A 5 -16.55 -8.41 -25.87
CA LEU A 5 -17.23 -8.44 -24.57
C LEU A 5 -18.65 -7.90 -24.73
N GLN A 6 -19.59 -8.80 -25.01
CA GLN A 6 -21.01 -8.53 -24.82
C GLN A 6 -21.20 -7.97 -23.40
N VAL A 7 -21.45 -6.65 -23.32
CA VAL A 7 -21.81 -5.93 -22.10
C VAL A 7 -23.19 -6.44 -21.66
N ASN A 8 -23.21 -7.62 -21.05
CA ASN A 8 -24.40 -8.27 -20.55
C ASN A 8 -24.70 -7.75 -19.14
N ARG A 9 -25.99 -7.72 -18.74
CA ARG A 9 -26.49 -7.16 -17.47
C ARG A 9 -25.97 -7.88 -16.20
N TYR A 10 -25.05 -8.83 -16.35
CA TYR A 10 -24.46 -9.69 -15.30
C TYR A 10 -22.92 -9.60 -15.25
N THR A 11 -22.33 -8.46 -15.61
CA THR A 11 -20.88 -8.25 -15.40
C THR A 11 -20.55 -8.30 -13.91
N LYS A 12 -19.95 -9.41 -13.46
CA LYS A 12 -19.40 -9.54 -12.10
C LYS A 12 -18.36 -8.45 -11.83
N SER A 13 -18.21 -7.98 -10.58
CA SER A 13 -17.24 -6.93 -10.23
C SER A 13 -15.79 -7.29 -10.59
N SER A 14 -15.45 -8.58 -10.62
CA SER A 14 -14.14 -9.07 -11.06
C SER A 14 -13.89 -8.81 -12.56
N ASN A 15 -14.93 -8.82 -13.39
CA ASN A 15 -14.82 -8.51 -14.82
C ASN A 15 -14.55 -7.01 -15.03
N MET A 16 -15.13 -6.14 -14.20
CA MET A 16 -14.88 -4.69 -14.28
C MET A 16 -13.41 -4.35 -14.00
N THR A 17 -12.80 -5.04 -13.03
CA THR A 17 -11.38 -4.84 -12.71
C THR A 17 -10.50 -5.25 -13.90
N LYS A 18 -10.77 -6.43 -14.49
CA LYS A 18 -10.06 -6.93 -15.68
C LYS A 18 -10.20 -6.01 -16.90
N ILE A 19 -11.40 -5.48 -17.16
CA ILE A 19 -11.64 -4.56 -18.27
C ILE A 19 -10.74 -3.32 -18.13
N PHE A 20 -10.74 -2.70 -16.95
CA PHE A 20 -9.96 -1.48 -16.74
C PHE A 20 -8.45 -1.76 -16.62
N ASP A 21 -8.01 -2.93 -16.19
CA ASP A 21 -6.58 -3.30 -16.17
C ASP A 21 -5.98 -3.31 -17.58
N CYS A 22 -6.74 -3.72 -18.60
CA CYS A 22 -6.28 -3.78 -19.99
C CYS A 22 -6.37 -2.44 -20.74
N VAL A 23 -7.00 -1.40 -20.19
CA VAL A 23 -7.16 -0.12 -20.88
C VAL A 23 -5.82 0.61 -20.99
N THR A 24 -5.44 0.92 -22.23
CA THR A 24 -4.24 1.68 -22.58
C THR A 24 -4.54 2.89 -23.48
N THR A 25 -5.60 2.83 -24.29
CA THR A 25 -5.98 3.91 -25.20
C THR A 25 -7.28 4.61 -24.80
N ALA A 26 -7.50 5.82 -25.32
CA ALA A 26 -8.73 6.58 -25.08
C ALA A 26 -10.00 5.86 -25.60
N GLU A 27 -9.89 5.11 -26.71
CA GLU A 27 -11.02 4.38 -27.27
C GLU A 27 -11.39 3.16 -26.40
N GLU A 28 -10.40 2.43 -25.88
CA GLU A 28 -10.62 1.36 -24.92
C GLU A 28 -11.23 1.90 -23.61
N LEU A 29 -10.76 3.06 -23.15
CA LEU A 29 -11.33 3.74 -21.99
C LEU A 29 -12.82 4.07 -22.23
N ARG A 30 -13.17 4.57 -23.42
CA ARG A 30 -14.55 4.90 -23.79
C ARG A 30 -15.47 3.68 -23.68
N VAL A 31 -15.00 2.51 -24.10
CA VAL A 31 -15.75 1.24 -23.98
C VAL A 31 -15.84 0.80 -22.51
N ALA A 32 -14.74 0.87 -21.77
CA ALA A 32 -14.70 0.52 -20.35
C ALA A 32 -15.62 1.40 -19.49
N LEU A 33 -15.72 2.70 -19.78
CA LEU A 33 -16.62 3.63 -19.09
C LEU A 33 -18.10 3.34 -19.37
N LYS A 34 -18.44 2.92 -20.60
CA LYS A 34 -19.79 2.44 -20.93
C LYS A 34 -20.12 1.17 -20.12
N ALA A 35 -19.17 0.25 -20.00
CA ALA A 35 -19.33 -0.94 -19.15
C ALA A 35 -19.54 -0.54 -17.68
N LEU A 36 -18.76 0.41 -17.14
CA LEU A 36 -18.91 0.92 -15.78
C LEU A 36 -20.28 1.56 -15.53
N ALA A 37 -20.78 2.34 -16.50
CA ALA A 37 -22.10 2.96 -16.42
C ALA A 37 -23.25 1.92 -16.46
N SER A 38 -23.05 0.78 -17.14
CA SER A 38 -23.98 -0.35 -17.11
C SER A 38 -23.91 -1.12 -15.79
N PHE A 39 -22.69 -1.34 -15.26
CA PHE A 39 -22.43 -1.99 -13.98
C PHE A 39 -23.07 -1.24 -12.82
N ARG A 40 -23.09 0.10 -12.86
CA ARG A 40 -23.85 0.94 -11.93
C ARG A 40 -25.32 0.52 -11.77
N ARG A 41 -25.97 0.07 -12.84
CA ARG A 41 -27.38 -0.35 -12.80
C ARG A 41 -27.57 -1.77 -12.27
N SER A 42 -26.49 -2.51 -12.07
CA SER A 42 -26.52 -3.84 -11.48
C SER A 42 -26.52 -3.74 -9.95
N LEU A 43 -27.12 -4.72 -9.26
CA LEU A 43 -27.13 -4.81 -7.79
C LEU A 43 -25.78 -5.31 -7.23
N SER A 44 -24.76 -5.44 -8.08
CA SER A 44 -23.45 -5.99 -7.72
C SER A 44 -22.63 -4.97 -6.94
N ARG A 45 -22.09 -5.36 -5.78
CA ARG A 45 -21.21 -4.49 -4.99
C ARG A 45 -19.84 -4.34 -5.68
N PRO A 46 -19.35 -3.11 -5.92
CA PRO A 46 -18.00 -2.89 -6.46
C PRO A 46 -16.93 -3.44 -5.52
N THR A 47 -15.86 -3.99 -6.09
CA THR A 47 -14.68 -4.43 -5.34
C THR A 47 -13.92 -3.21 -4.78
N PRO A 48 -13.32 -3.30 -3.58
CA PRO A 48 -12.52 -2.22 -3.00
C PRO A 48 -11.35 -1.76 -3.88
N ALA A 49 -10.85 -2.64 -4.76
CA ALA A 49 -9.76 -2.33 -5.69
C ALA A 49 -10.20 -1.52 -6.92
N LEU A 50 -11.50 -1.51 -7.25
CA LEU A 50 -12.02 -0.92 -8.49
C LEU A 50 -11.69 0.58 -8.66
N PRO A 51 -11.80 1.45 -7.64
CA PRO A 51 -11.46 2.87 -7.78
C PRO A 51 -10.02 3.10 -8.23
N LEU A 52 -9.07 2.33 -7.68
CA LEU A 52 -7.66 2.44 -8.04
C LEU A 52 -7.40 2.03 -9.50
N VAL A 53 -8.02 0.93 -9.92
CA VAL A 53 -7.85 0.39 -11.27
C VAL A 53 -8.48 1.32 -12.32
N VAL A 54 -9.67 1.86 -12.02
CA VAL A 54 -10.35 2.86 -12.86
C VAL A 54 -9.50 4.13 -13.01
N VAL A 55 -8.98 4.67 -11.91
CA VAL A 55 -8.11 5.86 -11.95
C VAL A 55 -6.86 5.58 -12.78
N ARG A 56 -6.15 4.47 -12.55
CA ARG A 56 -4.95 4.12 -13.33
C ARG A 56 -5.24 3.98 -14.82
N ALA A 57 -6.35 3.36 -15.19
CA ALA A 57 -6.77 3.22 -16.57
C ALA A 57 -7.01 4.58 -17.24
N CYS A 58 -7.72 5.49 -16.56
CA CYS A 58 -7.94 6.84 -17.05
C CYS A 58 -6.62 7.60 -17.25
N LEU A 59 -5.68 7.47 -16.31
CA LEU A 59 -4.35 8.09 -16.41
C LEU A 59 -3.53 7.50 -17.57
N ARG A 60 -3.52 6.18 -17.76
CA ARG A 60 -2.84 5.54 -18.91
C ARG A 60 -3.40 5.99 -20.25
N ALA A 61 -4.71 6.19 -20.31
CA ALA A 61 -5.40 6.69 -21.49
C ALA A 61 -5.34 8.23 -21.64
N GLY A 62 -4.54 8.94 -20.81
CA GLY A 62 -4.36 10.39 -20.91
C GLY A 62 -5.61 11.20 -20.56
N SER A 63 -6.48 10.68 -19.70
CA SER A 63 -7.76 11.30 -19.34
C SER A 63 -7.89 11.53 -17.82
N PRO A 64 -7.00 12.31 -17.17
CA PRO A 64 -7.02 12.54 -15.73
C PRO A 64 -8.30 13.25 -15.24
N HIS A 65 -8.89 14.13 -16.05
CA HIS A 65 -10.16 14.78 -15.72
C HIS A 65 -11.34 13.80 -15.65
N GLU A 66 -11.35 12.76 -16.49
CA GLU A 66 -12.38 11.71 -16.42
C GLU A 66 -12.26 10.90 -15.12
N ALA A 67 -11.03 10.62 -14.66
CA ALA A 67 -10.81 10.01 -13.36
C ALA A 67 -11.37 10.88 -12.23
N LEU A 68 -11.07 12.19 -12.22
CA LEU A 68 -11.60 13.12 -11.23
C LEU A 68 -13.13 13.19 -11.26
N ARG A 69 -13.74 13.18 -12.46
CA ARG A 69 -15.20 13.14 -12.61
C ARG A 69 -15.81 11.89 -11.97
N LEU A 70 -15.18 10.74 -12.12
CA LEU A 70 -15.65 9.48 -11.52
C LEU A 70 -15.51 9.49 -9.99
N ILE A 71 -14.40 10.03 -9.47
CA ILE A 71 -14.18 10.20 -8.02
C ILE A 71 -15.21 11.15 -7.41
N ARG A 72 -15.50 12.29 -8.05
CA ARG A 72 -16.57 13.21 -7.64
C ARG A 72 -17.94 12.54 -7.59
N ASN A 73 -18.20 11.66 -8.56
CA ASN A 73 -19.44 10.89 -8.64
C ASN A 73 -19.35 9.54 -7.91
N LYS A 74 -18.45 9.40 -6.91
CA LYS A 74 -18.18 8.14 -6.21
C LYS A 74 -19.43 7.38 -5.76
N VAL A 75 -20.40 8.08 -5.17
CA VAL A 75 -21.64 7.47 -4.66
C VAL A 75 -22.43 6.83 -5.81
N SER A 76 -22.57 7.55 -6.92
CA SER A 76 -23.28 7.10 -8.12
C SER A 76 -22.63 5.88 -8.77
N TYR A 77 -21.32 5.68 -8.61
CA TYR A 77 -20.60 4.53 -9.17
C TYR A 77 -20.21 3.48 -8.12
N GLY A 78 -20.53 3.71 -6.85
CA GLY A 78 -20.08 2.89 -5.70
C GLY A 78 -18.54 2.83 -5.57
N LEU A 79 -17.83 3.85 -6.03
CA LEU A 79 -16.37 3.91 -6.03
C LEU A 79 -15.86 4.70 -4.83
N PHE A 80 -15.49 4.04 -3.73
CA PHE A 80 -15.01 4.75 -2.54
C PHE A 80 -13.48 4.85 -2.56
N PRO A 81 -12.89 6.01 -2.93
CA PRO A 81 -11.45 6.15 -3.03
C PRO A 81 -10.79 6.10 -1.64
N SER A 82 -9.67 5.38 -1.56
CA SER A 82 -8.77 5.49 -0.43
C SER A 82 -7.77 6.64 -0.65
N ARG A 83 -7.04 7.02 0.41
CA ARG A 83 -5.94 7.99 0.33
C ARG A 83 -4.96 7.70 -0.83
N ARG A 84 -4.64 6.42 -1.04
CA ARG A 84 -3.77 5.97 -2.15
C ARG A 84 -4.34 6.32 -3.52
N VAL A 85 -5.66 6.26 -3.71
CA VAL A 85 -6.32 6.60 -4.98
C VAL A 85 -6.18 8.09 -5.27
N PHE A 86 -6.37 8.94 -4.25
CA PHE A 86 -6.13 10.37 -4.37
C PHE A 86 -4.69 10.70 -4.71
N HIS A 87 -3.71 10.07 -4.04
CA HIS A 87 -2.28 10.29 -4.36
C HIS A 87 -1.94 9.94 -5.81
N VAL A 88 -2.43 8.80 -6.31
CA VAL A 88 -2.22 8.38 -7.70
C VAL A 88 -2.83 9.39 -8.67
N LEU A 89 -4.02 9.92 -8.37
CA LEU A 89 -4.69 10.90 -9.22
C LEU A 89 -3.98 12.26 -9.18
N MET A 90 -3.56 12.74 -8.00
CA MET A 90 -2.77 13.97 -7.84
C MET A 90 -1.46 13.90 -8.61
N ASP A 91 -0.69 12.81 -8.46
CA ASP A 91 0.55 12.58 -9.20
C ASP A 91 0.30 12.53 -10.71
N GLY A 92 -0.82 11.93 -11.13
CA GLY A 92 -1.27 11.90 -12.51
C GLY A 92 -1.40 13.31 -13.11
N PHE A 93 -2.12 14.21 -12.44
CA PHE A 93 -2.27 15.61 -12.86
C PHE A 93 -0.95 16.39 -12.84
N ILE A 94 -0.12 16.20 -11.80
CA ILE A 94 1.20 16.84 -11.71
C ILE A 94 2.09 16.44 -12.89
N ARG A 95 2.10 15.16 -13.25
CA ARG A 95 2.87 14.64 -14.40
C ARG A 95 2.34 15.14 -15.74
N ASP A 96 1.04 15.43 -15.82
CA ASP A 96 0.40 16.01 -17.00
C ASP A 96 0.60 17.53 -17.09
N GLY A 97 1.22 18.15 -16.08
CA GLY A 97 1.46 19.59 -16.04
C GLY A 97 0.27 20.41 -15.53
N ASP A 98 -0.85 19.76 -15.18
CA ASP A 98 -2.07 20.43 -14.70
C ASP A 98 -2.07 20.56 -13.17
N GLY A 99 -1.43 21.62 -12.67
CA GLY A 99 -1.41 21.95 -11.25
C GLY A 99 -2.81 22.24 -10.69
N ALA A 100 -3.71 22.83 -11.48
CA ALA A 100 -5.06 23.18 -11.04
C ALA A 100 -5.91 21.92 -10.82
N GLY A 101 -5.82 20.95 -11.73
CA GLY A 101 -6.41 19.62 -11.57
C GLY A 101 -5.90 18.91 -10.31
N ALA A 102 -4.58 18.95 -10.05
CA ALA A 102 -4.01 18.34 -8.85
C ALA A 102 -4.50 19.00 -7.54
N VAL A 103 -4.60 20.34 -7.49
CA VAL A 103 -5.20 21.06 -6.35
C VAL A 103 -6.68 20.72 -6.18
N SER A 104 -7.40 20.56 -7.29
CA SER A 104 -8.81 20.15 -7.27
C SER A 104 -8.99 18.74 -6.69
N VAL A 105 -8.05 17.83 -6.94
CA VAL A 105 -8.08 16.48 -6.35
C VAL A 105 -7.79 16.54 -4.85
N TYR A 106 -6.82 17.36 -4.43
CA TYR A 106 -6.54 17.58 -3.01
C TYR A 106 -7.77 18.14 -2.28
N SER A 107 -8.45 19.13 -2.86
CA SER A 107 -9.68 19.69 -2.29
C SER A 107 -10.77 18.62 -2.16
N GLN A 108 -10.95 17.80 -3.20
CA GLN A 108 -11.90 16.68 -3.14
C GLN A 108 -11.55 15.66 -2.05
N MET A 109 -10.27 15.41 -1.79
CA MET A 109 -9.84 14.51 -0.72
C MET A 109 -10.25 15.03 0.67
N LEU A 110 -10.15 16.35 0.87
CA LEU A 110 -10.58 17.01 2.11
C LEU A 110 -12.11 17.00 2.24
N ASP A 111 -12.83 17.28 1.16
CA ASP A 111 -14.30 17.22 1.11
C ASP A 111 -14.83 15.80 1.41
N ASP A 112 -14.04 14.79 1.04
CA ASP A 112 -14.32 13.38 1.31
C ASP A 112 -13.90 12.94 2.72
N GLU A 113 -13.43 13.87 3.54
CA GLU A 113 -12.91 13.66 4.90
C GLU A 113 -11.79 12.62 4.98
N VAL A 114 -11.06 12.42 3.87
CA VAL A 114 -9.92 11.52 3.83
C VAL A 114 -8.72 12.24 4.40
N LEU A 115 -8.30 11.83 5.60
CA LEU A 115 -7.22 12.47 6.35
C LEU A 115 -5.92 12.59 5.54
N PRO A 116 -5.38 13.81 5.38
CA PRO A 116 -4.05 14.06 4.83
C PRO A 116 -2.93 13.36 5.61
N HIS A 117 -1.80 13.19 4.94
CA HIS A 117 -0.56 12.59 5.44
C HIS A 117 0.63 13.27 4.75
N GLY A 118 1.86 13.09 5.20
CA GLY A 118 3.08 13.69 4.61
C GLY A 118 3.09 13.69 3.08
N MET A 119 2.91 12.51 2.45
CA MET A 119 2.80 12.40 0.98
C MET A 119 1.69 13.27 0.35
N THR A 120 0.55 13.44 1.05
CA THR A 120 -0.54 14.32 0.58
C THR A 120 -0.09 15.77 0.55
N PHE A 121 0.56 16.23 1.61
CA PHE A 121 1.08 17.59 1.71
C PHE A 121 2.21 17.84 0.71
N HIS A 122 3.08 16.85 0.49
CA HIS A 122 4.11 16.91 -0.56
C HIS A 122 3.49 17.10 -1.95
N LEU A 123 2.51 16.28 -2.32
CA LEU A 123 1.84 16.37 -3.63
C LEU A 123 1.03 17.68 -3.75
N ALA A 124 0.33 18.11 -2.69
CA ALA A 124 -0.43 19.35 -2.69
C ALA A 124 0.48 20.59 -2.80
N SER A 125 1.62 20.60 -2.11
CA SER A 125 2.64 21.64 -2.21
C SER A 125 3.17 21.77 -3.64
N ARG A 126 3.54 20.63 -4.28
CA ARG A 126 3.95 20.60 -5.68
C ARG A 126 2.86 21.12 -6.62
N ALA A 127 1.61 20.69 -6.42
CA ALA A 127 0.47 21.13 -7.22
C ALA A 127 0.25 22.66 -7.12
N HIS A 128 0.32 23.22 -5.92
CA HIS A 128 0.20 24.66 -5.69
C HIS A 128 1.38 25.44 -6.29
N ALA A 129 2.61 24.94 -6.17
CA ALA A 129 3.79 25.56 -6.78
C ALA A 129 3.69 25.66 -8.31
N MET A 130 3.04 24.67 -8.96
CA MET A 130 2.80 24.68 -10.40
C MET A 130 1.82 25.77 -10.87
N LEU A 131 1.01 26.35 -9.97
CA LEU A 131 0.10 27.45 -10.31
C LEU A 131 0.84 28.79 -10.52
N GLY A 132 2.03 28.94 -9.93
CA GLY A 132 2.90 30.10 -10.13
C GLY A 132 2.39 31.45 -9.60
N THR A 133 1.25 31.49 -8.91
CA THR A 133 0.75 32.71 -8.25
C THR A 133 1.37 32.88 -6.86
N SER A 134 1.53 34.13 -6.41
CA SER A 134 2.11 34.43 -5.09
C SER A 134 1.35 33.73 -3.95
N GLU A 135 0.01 33.77 -4.00
CA GLU A 135 -0.86 33.10 -3.03
C GLU A 135 -0.69 31.57 -3.03
N ALA A 136 -0.54 30.97 -4.22
CA ALA A 136 -0.32 29.53 -4.31
C ALA A 136 1.07 29.12 -3.82
N LEU A 137 2.09 29.97 -4.00
CA LEU A 137 3.43 29.74 -3.46
C LEU A 137 3.46 29.80 -1.93
N GLU A 138 2.80 30.80 -1.32
CA GLU A 138 2.64 30.86 0.14
C GLU A 138 1.95 29.60 0.68
N LYS A 139 0.90 29.14 -0.01
CA LYS A 139 0.19 27.91 0.34
C LYS A 139 1.07 26.67 0.15
N ALA A 140 1.89 26.64 -0.91
CA ALA A 140 2.84 25.56 -1.16
C ALA A 140 3.92 25.47 -0.06
N GLU A 141 4.42 26.61 0.42
CA GLU A 141 5.38 26.70 1.52
C GLU A 141 4.76 26.24 2.84
N SER A 142 3.55 26.72 3.16
CA SER A 142 2.81 26.27 4.35
C SER A 142 2.56 24.75 4.35
N LEU A 143 2.13 24.20 3.21
CA LEU A 143 1.93 22.75 3.05
C LEU A 143 3.26 21.99 3.12
N SER A 144 4.36 22.56 2.60
CA SER A 144 5.69 21.97 2.70
C SER A 144 6.17 21.91 4.15
N GLN A 145 5.89 22.94 4.95
CA GLN A 145 6.18 22.95 6.38
C GLN A 145 5.35 21.90 7.13
N GLN A 146 4.05 21.80 6.86
CA GLN A 146 3.20 20.74 7.41
C GLN A 146 3.69 19.33 7.01
N CYS A 147 4.21 19.17 5.80
CA CYS A 147 4.86 17.93 5.37
C CYS A 147 6.11 17.63 6.21
N GLN A 148 6.93 18.63 6.51
CA GLN A 148 8.15 18.47 7.32
C GLN A 148 7.85 18.20 8.80
N GLU A 149 6.77 18.77 9.34
CA GLU A 149 6.31 18.51 10.70
C GLU A 149 5.66 17.13 10.84
N MET A 150 5.05 16.61 9.77
CA MET A 150 4.37 15.30 9.72
C MET A 150 5.25 14.16 9.16
N GLU A 151 6.41 14.46 8.58
CA GLU A 151 7.40 13.46 8.17
C GLU A 151 8.43 13.24 9.28
N PRO A 152 8.63 12.00 9.74
CA PRO A 152 9.98 11.46 9.74
C PRO A 152 10.32 11.07 8.29
N LYS A 153 11.11 11.92 7.62
CA LYS A 153 11.73 11.66 6.31
C LYS A 153 12.42 10.30 6.33
N LEU A 154 11.84 9.20 5.87
CA LEU A 154 12.54 7.97 5.49
C LEU A 154 11.61 7.12 4.60
N GLY A 155 12.05 6.70 3.43
CA GLY A 155 11.33 5.67 2.66
C GLY A 155 11.48 4.29 3.32
N SER A 156 10.75 3.27 2.84
CA SER A 156 10.89 1.88 3.32
C SER A 156 12.35 1.39 3.35
N LYS A 157 13.16 1.74 2.32
CA LYS A 157 14.60 1.43 2.29
C LYS A 157 15.40 2.25 3.30
N SER A 158 15.01 3.48 3.55
CA SER A 158 15.68 4.37 4.49
C SER A 158 15.41 3.93 5.94
N PHE A 159 14.19 3.46 6.25
CA PHE A 159 13.88 2.82 7.55
C PHE A 159 14.64 1.52 7.76
N VAL A 160 14.79 0.68 6.72
CA VAL A 160 15.66 -0.50 6.78
C VAL A 160 17.10 -0.10 7.13
N ILE A 161 17.63 0.95 6.51
CA ILE A 161 18.98 1.47 6.78
C ILE A 161 19.09 1.99 8.21
N LEU A 162 18.11 2.74 8.72
CA LEU A 162 18.14 3.22 10.09
C LEU A 162 18.04 2.10 11.11
N VAL A 163 17.15 1.14 10.90
CA VAL A 163 17.03 -0.02 11.78
C VAL A 163 18.37 -0.77 11.80
N LYS A 164 18.97 -1.04 10.64
CA LYS A 164 20.30 -1.67 10.55
C LYS A 164 21.40 -0.81 11.20
N ALA A 165 21.37 0.51 11.05
CA ALA A 165 22.34 1.41 11.66
C ALA A 165 22.19 1.47 13.19
N LEU A 166 20.96 1.52 13.72
CA LEU A 166 20.70 1.46 15.15
C LEU A 166 21.16 0.13 15.75
N LEU A 167 20.96 -0.97 15.03
CA LEU A 167 21.47 -2.29 15.43
C LEU A 167 23.00 -2.33 15.46
N SER A 168 23.68 -1.78 14.44
CA SER A 168 25.15 -1.69 14.46
C SER A 168 25.72 -0.83 15.59
N GLN A 169 24.89 0.05 16.18
CA GLN A 169 25.24 0.86 17.35
C GLN A 169 24.80 0.22 18.68
N ASN A 170 24.35 -1.04 18.66
CA ASN A 170 23.82 -1.78 19.80
C ASN A 170 22.60 -1.11 20.46
N LYS A 171 21.82 -0.33 19.69
CA LYS A 171 20.61 0.39 20.14
C LYS A 171 19.34 -0.36 19.77
N GLY A 172 19.28 -1.65 20.12
CA GLY A 172 18.15 -2.52 19.73
C GLY A 172 16.78 -2.04 20.24
N ARG A 173 16.69 -1.51 21.47
CA ARG A 173 15.42 -1.00 22.02
C ARG A 173 14.87 0.21 21.24
N GLU A 174 15.74 1.10 20.78
CA GLU A 174 15.36 2.24 19.93
C GLU A 174 14.89 1.75 18.56
N ALA A 175 15.58 0.75 17.99
CA ALA A 175 15.18 0.10 16.73
C ALA A 175 13.79 -0.57 16.83
N LEU A 176 13.48 -1.19 17.98
CA LEU A 176 12.17 -1.80 18.24
C LEU A 176 11.05 -0.75 18.37
N SER A 177 11.32 0.36 19.07
CA SER A 177 10.38 1.49 19.17
C SER A 177 10.09 2.09 17.79
N LEU A 178 11.13 2.24 16.97
CA LEU A 178 10.99 2.69 15.59
C LEU A 178 10.11 1.73 14.76
N LEU A 179 10.35 0.41 14.85
CA LEU A 179 9.53 -0.58 14.16
C LEU A 179 8.06 -0.57 14.58
N GLY A 180 7.77 -0.41 15.87
CA GLY A 180 6.39 -0.32 16.37
C GLY A 180 5.64 0.89 15.80
N ARG A 181 6.32 2.03 15.66
CA ARG A 181 5.75 3.22 14.98
C ARG A 181 5.50 2.96 13.50
N LEU A 182 6.42 2.30 12.81
CA LEU A 182 6.28 1.97 11.38
C LEU A 182 5.15 0.99 11.09
N GLU A 183 4.87 0.08 12.03
CA GLU A 183 3.74 -0.86 11.97
C GLU A 183 2.40 -0.13 12.13
N GLN A 184 2.28 0.77 13.11
CA GLN A 184 1.08 1.58 13.32
C GLN A 184 0.72 2.43 12.09
N ASP A 185 1.74 3.00 11.45
CA ASP A 185 1.55 3.88 10.28
C ASP A 185 1.42 3.13 8.95
N GLN A 186 1.50 1.78 8.95
CA GLN A 186 1.46 0.92 7.75
C GLN A 186 2.49 1.31 6.68
N LEU A 187 3.69 1.74 7.10
CA LEU A 187 4.72 2.30 6.22
C LEU A 187 5.68 1.24 5.63
N LEU A 188 5.53 -0.04 6.02
CA LEU A 188 6.33 -1.15 5.53
C LEU A 188 5.46 -2.21 4.86
N PHE A 189 5.99 -2.84 3.81
CA PHE A 189 5.38 -4.05 3.26
C PHE A 189 5.48 -5.20 4.28
N PRO A 190 4.48 -6.11 4.35
CA PRO A 190 4.44 -7.18 5.33
C PRO A 190 5.73 -8.02 5.42
N GLN A 191 6.35 -8.34 4.27
CA GLN A 191 7.62 -9.08 4.24
C GLN A 191 8.79 -8.27 4.83
N THR A 192 8.89 -6.99 4.48
CA THR A 192 9.96 -6.12 4.96
C THR A 192 9.86 -5.90 6.47
N GLN A 193 8.63 -5.74 6.97
CA GLN A 193 8.34 -5.63 8.39
C GLN A 193 8.77 -6.90 9.14
N LEU A 194 8.37 -8.08 8.65
CA LEU A 194 8.72 -9.35 9.27
C LEU A 194 10.24 -9.59 9.34
N ASN A 195 10.96 -9.29 8.24
CA ASN A 195 12.41 -9.42 8.18
C ASN A 195 13.11 -8.52 9.21
N LEU A 196 12.70 -7.25 9.30
CA LEU A 196 13.31 -6.30 10.24
C LEU A 196 12.99 -6.63 11.69
N MET A 197 11.73 -6.99 12.01
CA MET A 197 11.33 -7.39 13.36
C MET A 197 12.12 -8.60 13.84
N THR A 198 12.27 -9.61 12.97
CA THR A 198 13.06 -10.81 13.27
C THR A 198 14.51 -10.43 13.57
N HIS A 199 15.13 -9.63 12.71
CA HIS A 199 16.53 -9.21 12.89
C HIS A 199 16.72 -8.36 14.16
N VAL A 200 15.80 -7.45 14.48
CA VAL A 200 15.90 -6.60 15.69
C VAL A 200 15.76 -7.43 16.95
N LEU A 201 14.77 -8.32 17.01
CA LEU A 201 14.50 -9.11 18.21
C LEU A 201 15.58 -10.17 18.48
N VAL A 202 16.19 -10.74 17.43
CA VAL A 202 17.36 -11.63 17.56
C VAL A 202 18.54 -10.89 18.20
N GLU A 203 18.86 -9.69 17.73
CA GLU A 203 19.94 -8.85 18.27
C GLU A 203 19.68 -8.38 19.70
N ILE A 204 18.42 -8.16 20.09
CA ILE A 204 18.05 -7.83 21.48
C ILE A 204 18.07 -9.08 22.38
N GLY A 205 18.10 -10.29 21.82
CA GLY A 205 18.05 -11.56 22.56
C GLY A 205 16.63 -11.99 22.97
N GLU A 206 15.60 -11.34 22.44
CA GLU A 206 14.18 -11.61 22.72
C GLU A 206 13.65 -12.76 21.83
N LEU A 207 14.36 -13.89 21.84
CA LEU A 207 14.14 -15.01 20.92
C LEU A 207 12.73 -15.62 21.03
N GLY A 208 12.15 -15.65 22.23
CA GLY A 208 10.79 -16.15 22.45
C GLY A 208 9.74 -15.31 21.71
N ARG A 209 9.87 -13.98 21.77
CA ARG A 209 8.97 -13.05 21.07
C ARG A 209 9.06 -13.20 19.56
N VAL A 210 10.24 -13.54 19.02
CA VAL A 210 10.41 -13.82 17.59
C VAL A 210 9.56 -15.02 17.18
N LEU A 211 9.64 -16.11 17.94
CA LEU A 211 8.91 -17.34 17.64
C LEU A 211 7.39 -17.12 17.70
N ASP A 212 6.92 -16.33 18.66
CA ASP A 212 5.50 -15.97 18.77
C ASP A 212 5.02 -15.15 17.55
N VAL A 213 5.79 -14.13 17.16
CA VAL A 213 5.49 -13.30 15.97
C VAL A 213 5.52 -14.15 14.70
N LEU A 214 6.51 -15.02 14.53
CA LEU A 214 6.60 -15.88 13.35
C LEU A 214 5.46 -16.89 13.30
N ARG A 215 5.05 -17.46 14.44
CA ARG A 215 3.90 -18.35 14.52
C ARG A 215 2.60 -17.63 14.13
N GLU A 216 2.39 -16.42 14.64
CA GLU A 216 1.21 -15.61 14.30
C GLU A 216 1.17 -15.25 12.80
N LYS A 217 2.31 -14.83 12.24
CA LYS A 217 2.36 -14.28 10.88
C LYS A 217 2.55 -15.33 9.77
N LEU A 218 3.18 -16.47 10.04
CA LEU A 218 3.50 -17.50 9.04
C LEU A 218 2.54 -18.70 9.03
N CYS A 219 1.79 -18.95 10.11
CA CYS A 219 0.82 -20.05 10.16
C CYS A 219 -0.55 -19.69 9.52
N VAL A 220 -0.64 -18.58 8.80
CA VAL A 220 -1.85 -18.17 8.07
C VAL A 220 -1.83 -18.82 6.67
N PRO A 221 -2.82 -19.67 6.30
CA PRO A 221 -2.82 -20.42 5.04
C PRO A 221 -3.24 -19.58 3.81
N SER A 222 -2.69 -18.37 3.65
CA SER A 222 -2.97 -17.51 2.49
C SER A 222 -1.80 -17.49 1.52
N ASP A 223 -2.06 -17.69 0.21
CA ASP A 223 -1.08 -17.55 -0.89
C ASP A 223 -0.39 -16.16 -0.94
N ASP A 224 -0.97 -15.15 -0.29
CA ASP A 224 -0.46 -13.76 -0.20
C ASP A 224 0.22 -13.42 1.15
N GLY A 225 0.43 -14.41 2.03
CA GLY A 225 1.08 -14.21 3.33
C GLY A 225 2.56 -13.88 3.20
N PRO A 226 3.18 -13.16 4.18
CA PRO A 226 4.62 -12.95 4.17
C PRO A 226 5.32 -14.32 4.21
N GLY A 227 6.27 -14.53 3.31
CA GLY A 227 7.15 -15.68 3.34
C GLY A 227 8.11 -15.63 4.53
N LEU A 228 8.81 -16.75 4.77
CA LEU A 228 9.85 -16.82 5.80
C LEU A 228 10.86 -15.69 5.66
N PRO A 229 11.34 -15.08 6.77
CA PRO A 229 12.33 -14.03 6.71
C PRO A 229 13.71 -14.60 6.36
N LEU A 230 13.94 -14.88 5.09
CA LEU A 230 15.11 -15.62 4.58
C LEU A 230 16.46 -15.03 5.01
N GLU A 231 16.55 -13.70 5.20
CA GLU A 231 17.78 -13.04 5.65
C GLU A 231 18.06 -13.25 7.15
N ALA A 232 17.03 -13.27 7.99
CA ALA A 232 17.16 -13.30 9.45
C ALA A 232 16.91 -14.69 10.07
N TRP A 233 16.30 -15.60 9.30
CA TRP A 233 15.95 -16.94 9.74
C TRP A 233 17.17 -17.80 10.15
N PRO A 234 18.26 -17.86 9.37
CA PRO A 234 19.45 -18.62 9.78
C PRO A 234 20.10 -18.08 11.07
N GLN A 235 20.06 -16.76 11.26
CA GLN A 235 20.58 -16.10 12.45
C GLN A 235 19.75 -16.45 13.69
N LEU A 236 18.42 -16.46 13.56
CA LEU A 236 17.52 -16.92 14.62
C LEU A 236 17.77 -18.38 15.00
N GLN A 237 17.88 -19.27 14.03
CA GLN A 237 18.16 -20.69 14.27
C GLN A 237 19.48 -20.88 15.02
N ALA A 238 20.55 -20.20 14.59
CA ALA A 238 21.85 -20.23 15.27
C ALA A 238 21.78 -19.66 16.71
N ALA A 239 21.05 -18.56 16.92
CA ALA A 239 20.87 -17.95 18.23
C ALA A 239 20.10 -18.88 19.21
N ILE A 240 19.07 -19.57 18.73
CA ILE A 240 18.30 -20.53 19.55
C ILE A 240 19.09 -21.81 19.83
N GLN A 241 19.84 -22.32 18.84
CA GLN A 241 20.67 -23.51 19.00
C GLN A 241 21.87 -23.28 19.94
N SER A 242 22.38 -22.05 20.03
CA SER A 242 23.42 -21.66 20.98
C SER A 242 22.87 -21.30 22.37
N SER A 243 21.57 -21.03 22.50
CA SER A 243 20.91 -20.80 23.79
C SER A 243 20.83 -22.08 24.62
N SER A 244 21.03 -21.98 25.94
CA SER A 244 20.84 -23.07 26.90
C SER A 244 19.36 -23.36 27.21
N ASP A 245 18.44 -22.55 26.68
CA ASP A 245 17.01 -22.66 26.90
C ASP A 245 16.40 -23.78 26.04
N MET A 246 16.07 -24.90 26.69
CA MET A 246 15.44 -26.07 26.06
C MET A 246 14.01 -25.78 25.59
N GLU A 247 13.30 -24.84 26.20
CA GLU A 247 11.95 -24.47 25.81
C GLU A 247 11.94 -23.73 24.47
N LEU A 248 12.90 -22.82 24.27
CA LEU A 248 13.08 -22.11 23.00
C LEU A 248 13.41 -23.06 21.84
N ARG A 249 14.26 -24.07 22.09
CA ARG A 249 14.58 -25.10 21.09
C ARG A 249 13.34 -25.91 20.72
N GLN A 250 12.55 -26.32 21.71
CA GLN A 250 11.31 -27.06 21.46
C GLN A 250 10.28 -26.23 20.68
N LYS A 251 10.16 -24.93 20.99
CA LYS A 251 9.28 -24.00 20.26
C LYS A 251 9.72 -23.82 18.80
N LEU A 252 11.03 -23.73 18.54
CA LEU A 252 11.56 -23.67 17.18
C LEU A 252 11.23 -24.95 16.38
N GLU A 253 11.47 -26.13 16.96
CA GLU A 253 11.14 -27.40 16.30
C GLU A 253 9.65 -27.53 15.96
N ASN A 254 8.78 -27.08 16.87
CA ASN A 254 7.34 -27.11 16.65
C ASN A 254 6.94 -26.16 15.51
N LEU A 255 7.51 -24.95 15.48
CA LEU A 255 7.28 -24.00 14.40
C LEU A 255 7.77 -24.53 13.05
N GLU A 256 8.93 -25.17 12.99
CA GLU A 256 9.46 -25.78 11.76
C GLU A 256 8.55 -26.91 11.25
N LYS A 257 8.04 -27.75 12.14
CA LYS A 257 7.04 -28.79 11.79
C LYS A 257 5.74 -28.16 11.28
N ASP A 258 5.25 -27.11 11.92
CA ASP A 258 4.04 -26.39 11.51
C ASP A 258 4.21 -25.79 10.11
N LEU A 259 5.36 -25.17 9.83
CA LEU A 259 5.70 -24.60 8.52
C LEU A 259 5.84 -25.67 7.43
N GLU A 260 6.40 -26.83 7.76
CA GLU A 260 6.50 -27.95 6.82
C GLU A 260 5.13 -28.55 6.50
N ASN A 261 4.23 -28.61 7.48
CA ASN A 261 2.84 -29.03 7.27
C ASN A 261 2.08 -28.03 6.38
N VAL A 262 2.27 -26.73 6.57
CA VAL A 262 1.66 -25.68 5.71
C VAL A 262 2.16 -25.80 4.27
N ARG A 263 3.45 -26.09 4.06
CA ARG A 263 4.04 -26.29 2.71
C ARG A 263 3.63 -27.59 2.03
N LYS A 264 3.19 -28.60 2.79
CA LYS A 264 2.72 -29.90 2.29
C LYS A 264 1.24 -29.92 1.91
N ILE A 265 0.46 -28.89 2.23
CA ILE A 265 -0.92 -28.76 1.75
C ILE A 265 -0.85 -28.53 0.23
N PRO A 266 -1.26 -29.50 -0.60
CA PRO A 266 -1.34 -29.26 -2.03
C PRO A 266 -2.36 -28.15 -2.24
N SER A 267 -1.99 -27.12 -2.98
CA SER A 267 -2.89 -26.08 -3.48
C SER A 267 -4.07 -26.75 -4.18
N GLN A 268 -5.16 -26.99 -3.45
CA GLN A 268 -6.40 -27.55 -3.98
C GLN A 268 -7.12 -26.45 -4.74
N GLN A 269 -6.95 -26.54 -6.07
CA GLN A 269 -7.84 -26.18 -7.19
C GLN A 269 -8.71 -24.92 -7.09
#